data_AF-A0A4Q1CDC5-F1
#
_entry.id   AF-A0A4Q1CDC5-F1
#
_cell.length_a   1.000
_cell.length_b   1.000
_cell.length_c   1.000
_cell.angle_alpha   90.00
_cell.angle_beta   90.00
_cell.angle_gamma   90.00
#
_symmetry.space_group_name_H-M   'P 1'
#
loop_
_entity.id
_entity.type
_entity.pdbx_description
1 polymer ?
#
loop_
_entity_poly.entity_id
_entity_poly.type
_entity_poly.pdbx_seq_one_letter_code
_entity_poly.pdbx_strand_id
1 'polypeptide(L)'
;MTKVQIHIHITEHAYDRAKERLGWDRKATNRTVMKAYVAGLQHKRLAPKLKRYVDGLFMQKELCNNIRIYGQVVFLFTDNRLITLYQLPNELKPLLKK
;
A
#
# COMPACT_ATOMS: atom_id res chain seq x y z
N MET A 1 17.15 23.88 3.58
CA MET A 1 16.58 22.52 3.39
C MET A 1 15.38 22.63 2.45
N THR A 2 15.53 22.22 1.20
CA THR A 2 14.45 22.24 0.20
C THR A 2 13.38 21.22 0.61
N LYS A 3 12.14 21.67 0.83
CA LYS A 3 11.01 20.75 1.04
C LYS A 3 10.76 20.00 -0.26
N VAL A 4 11.13 18.73 -0.32
CA VAL A 4 10.76 17.86 -1.44
C VAL A 4 9.25 17.63 -1.35
N GLN A 5 8.49 18.18 -2.30
CA GLN A 5 7.08 17.87 -2.47
C GLN A 5 6.98 16.50 -3.16
N ILE A 6 6.61 15.47 -2.39
CA ILE A 6 6.28 14.16 -2.96
C ILE A 6 4.84 14.24 -3.45
N HIS A 7 4.66 14.27 -4.77
CA HIS A 7 3.34 14.18 -5.39
C HIS A 7 2.96 12.71 -5.58
N ILE A 8 1.82 12.30 -5.04
CA ILE A 8 1.29 10.92 -5.15
C ILE A 8 -0.04 11.00 -5.88
N HIS A 9 -0.18 10.24 -6.97
CA HIS A 9 -1.43 10.16 -7.72
C HIS A 9 -2.27 9.00 -7.20
N ILE A 10 -3.45 9.28 -6.64
CA ILE A 10 -4.38 8.23 -6.22
C ILE A 10 -5.44 8.09 -7.30
N THR A 11 -5.57 6.89 -7.86
CA THR A 11 -6.58 6.61 -8.89
C THR A 11 -7.98 6.58 -8.28
N GLU A 12 -9.00 6.86 -9.07
CA GLU A 12 -10.41 6.71 -8.66
C GLU A 12 -10.69 5.28 -8.19
N HIS A 13 -10.16 4.29 -8.92
CA HIS A 13 -10.23 2.89 -8.50
C HIS A 13 -9.67 2.67 -7.09
N ALA A 14 -8.53 3.29 -6.73
CA ALA A 14 -7.97 3.16 -5.40
C ALA A 14 -8.86 3.79 -4.32
N TYR A 15 -9.49 4.94 -4.60
CA TYR A 15 -10.46 5.54 -3.67
C TYR A 15 -11.67 4.63 -3.44
N ASP A 16 -12.25 4.07 -4.49
CA ASP A 16 -13.38 3.14 -4.37
C ASP A 16 -13.00 1.91 -3.54
N ARG A 17 -11.84 1.32 -3.81
CA ARG A 17 -11.36 0.16 -3.04
C ARG A 17 -11.06 0.52 -1.58
N ALA A 18 -10.58 1.73 -1.29
CA ALA A 18 -10.39 2.18 0.08
C ALA A 18 -11.73 2.29 0.84
N LYS A 19 -12.77 2.81 0.17
CA LYS A 19 -14.10 2.89 0.75
C LYS A 19 -14.71 1.51 0.98
N GLU A 20 -14.67 0.65 -0.02
CA GLU A 20 -15.28 -0.68 0.03
C GLU A 20 -14.57 -1.64 0.99
N ARG A 21 -13.23 -1.67 0.98
CA ARG A 21 -12.46 -2.67 1.72
C ARG A 21 -12.10 -2.23 3.14
N LEU A 22 -11.97 -0.91 3.36
CA LEU A 22 -11.48 -0.35 4.63
C LEU A 22 -12.45 0.66 5.26
N GLY A 23 -13.53 1.03 4.56
CA GLY A 23 -14.46 2.07 5.02
C GLY A 23 -13.90 3.49 4.94
N TRP A 24 -12.73 3.71 4.33
CA TRP A 24 -12.04 5.00 4.33
C TRP A 24 -12.67 5.99 3.33
N ASP A 25 -12.81 7.23 3.75
CA ASP A 25 -13.14 8.34 2.84
C ASP A 25 -11.87 8.85 2.11
N ARG A 26 -12.05 9.80 1.18
CA ARG A 26 -10.93 10.37 0.40
C ARG A 26 -9.90 11.05 1.31
N LYS A 27 -10.32 11.73 2.37
CA LYS A 27 -9.44 12.46 3.29
C LYS A 27 -8.55 11.50 4.09
N ALA A 28 -9.13 10.44 4.65
CA ALA A 28 -8.43 9.37 5.35
C ALA A 28 -7.48 8.63 4.40
N THR A 29 -7.92 8.37 3.17
CA THR A 29 -7.10 7.75 2.11
C THR A 29 -5.86 8.61 1.83
N ASN A 30 -6.02 9.89 1.50
CA ASN A 30 -4.91 10.80 1.19
C ASN A 30 -3.85 10.85 2.30
N ARG A 31 -4.31 11.02 3.54
CA ARG A 31 -3.42 11.07 4.71
C ARG A 31 -2.64 9.77 4.90
N THR A 32 -3.26 8.62 4.65
CA THR A 32 -2.65 7.31 4.92
C THR A 32 -1.74 6.86 3.79
N VAL A 33 -2.12 7.12 2.54
CA VAL A 33 -1.30 6.81 1.35
C VAL A 33 0.03 7.56 1.40
N MET A 34 0.03 8.84 1.80
CA MET A 34 1.27 9.61 1.96
C MET A 34 2.22 8.96 2.97
N LYS A 35 1.69 8.53 4.12
CA LYS A 35 2.49 7.82 5.14
C LYS A 35 3.00 6.48 4.62
N ALA A 36 2.16 5.73 3.91
CA ALA A 36 2.54 4.45 3.33
C ALA A 36 3.64 4.58 2.28
N TYR A 37 3.57 5.59 1.42
CA TYR A 37 4.56 5.83 0.38
C TYR A 37 5.94 6.14 0.96
N VAL A 38 5.98 7.03 1.96
CA VAL A 38 7.21 7.53 2.58
C VAL A 38 7.80 6.54 3.59
N ALA A 39 6.97 5.99 4.48
CA ALA A 39 7.42 5.23 5.64
C ALA A 39 6.96 3.76 5.64
N GLY A 40 6.19 3.33 4.64
CA GLY A 40 5.74 1.95 4.54
C GLY A 40 6.88 0.97 4.32
N LEU A 41 6.73 -0.23 4.89
CA LEU A 41 7.65 -1.33 4.73
C LEU A 41 7.70 -1.73 3.25
N GLN A 42 8.90 -1.67 2.67
CA GLN A 42 9.12 -1.99 1.26
C GLN A 42 9.13 -3.51 1.06
N HIS A 43 8.69 -3.96 -0.11
CA HIS A 43 8.69 -5.39 -0.50
C HIS A 43 10.00 -6.13 -0.17
N LYS A 44 11.16 -5.51 -0.46
CA LYS A 44 12.49 -6.09 -0.20
C LYS A 44 12.80 -6.35 1.28
N ARG A 45 12.05 -5.74 2.20
CA ARG A 45 12.22 -5.88 3.66
C ARG A 45 11.15 -6.79 4.29
N LEU A 46 10.27 -7.39 3.50
CA LEU A 46 9.22 -8.27 4.00
C LEU A 46 9.78 -9.65 4.35
N ALA A 47 9.26 -10.25 5.43
CA ALA A 47 9.50 -11.65 5.73
C ALA A 47 9.03 -12.56 4.58
N PRO A 48 9.65 -13.74 4.35
CA PRO A 48 9.34 -14.59 3.19
C PRO A 48 7.85 -14.93 3.02
N LYS A 49 7.13 -15.19 4.13
CA LYS A 49 5.69 -15.48 4.09
C LYS A 49 4.84 -14.28 3.70
N LEU A 50 5.19 -13.07 4.17
CA LEU A 50 4.55 -11.83 3.73
C LEU A 50 4.83 -11.60 2.24
N LYS A 51 6.09 -11.72 1.82
CA LYS A 51 6.51 -11.54 0.44
C LYS A 51 5.69 -12.40 -0.53
N ARG A 52 5.55 -13.70 -0.24
CA ARG A 52 4.70 -14.62 -1.02
C ARG A 52 3.24 -14.15 -1.15
N TYR A 53 2.65 -13.64 -0.08
CA TYR A 53 1.28 -13.11 -0.12
C TYR A 53 1.20 -11.89 -1.05
N VAL A 54 2.14 -10.95 -0.91
CA VAL A 54 2.15 -9.73 -1.72
C VAL A 54 2.43 -10.04 -3.21
N ASP A 55 3.32 -10.99 -3.49
CA ASP A 55 3.63 -11.43 -4.86
C ASP A 55 2.38 -12.00 -5.56
N GLY A 56 1.54 -12.74 -4.82
CA GLY A 56 0.26 -13.23 -5.35
C GLY A 56 -0.71 -12.11 -5.73
N LEU A 57 -0.71 -10.98 -5.00
CA LEU A 57 -1.49 -9.80 -5.38
C LEU A 57 -0.88 -9.09 -6.61
N PHE A 58 0.44 -9.08 -6.72
CA PHE A 58 1.18 -8.46 -7.82
C PHE A 58 0.99 -9.21 -9.15
N MET A 59 1.03 -10.54 -9.14
CA MET A 59 0.83 -11.36 -10.35
C MET A 59 -0.56 -11.15 -10.99
N GLN A 60 -1.55 -10.65 -10.24
CA GLN A 60 -2.86 -10.28 -10.79
C GLN A 60 -2.89 -8.86 -11.39
N LYS A 61 -1.83 -8.08 -11.19
CA LYS A 61 -1.76 -6.63 -11.43
C LYS A 61 -0.35 -6.25 -11.90
N GLU A 62 0.10 -6.82 -13.03
CA GLU A 62 1.46 -6.77 -13.64
C GLU A 62 2.15 -5.40 -13.69
N LEU A 63 1.45 -4.31 -13.39
CA LEU A 63 1.92 -2.92 -13.44
C LEU A 63 2.47 -2.37 -12.10
N CYS A 64 2.37 -3.08 -10.97
CA CYS A 64 2.66 -2.49 -9.65
C CYS A 64 4.12 -2.66 -9.16
N ASN A 65 5.06 -1.85 -9.63
CA ASN A 65 6.49 -1.97 -9.29
C ASN A 65 6.87 -1.49 -7.86
N ASN A 66 5.95 -0.88 -7.11
CA ASN A 66 6.23 -0.27 -5.82
C ASN A 66 5.19 -0.67 -4.79
N ILE A 67 5.54 -1.66 -3.95
CA ILE A 67 4.66 -2.14 -2.89
C ILE A 67 5.11 -1.63 -1.53
N ARG A 68 4.13 -1.19 -0.74
CA ARG A 68 4.31 -0.69 0.63
C ARG A 68 3.30 -1.35 1.55
N ILE A 69 3.75 -1.79 2.72
CA ILE A 69 2.85 -2.16 3.82
C ILE A 69 2.95 -1.10 4.90
N TYR A 70 1.83 -0.53 5.30
CA TYR A 70 1.79 0.47 6.37
C TYR A 70 0.58 0.23 7.28
N GLY A 71 0.82 0.22 8.59
CA GLY A 71 -0.17 -0.23 9.56
C GLY A 71 -0.49 -1.70 9.31
N GLN A 72 -1.69 -2.01 8.81
CA GLN A 72 -2.11 -3.36 8.43
C GLN A 72 -2.69 -3.37 7.01
N VAL A 73 -2.22 -2.47 6.15
CA VAL A 73 -2.74 -2.30 4.78
C VAL A 73 -1.60 -2.41 3.78
N VAL A 74 -1.84 -3.15 2.71
CA VAL A 74 -0.94 -3.29 1.57
C VAL A 74 -1.35 -2.29 0.50
N PHE A 75 -0.41 -1.47 0.06
CA PHE A 75 -0.59 -0.44 -0.97
C PHE A 75 0.23 -0.82 -2.20
N LEU A 76 -0.44 -0.93 -3.34
CA LEU A 76 0.17 -1.31 -4.61
C LEU A 76 0.26 -0.07 -5.51
N PHE A 77 1.49 0.41 -5.70
CA PHE A 77 1.78 1.55 -6.55
C PHE A 77 2.46 1.11 -7.86
N THR A 78 2.22 1.90 -8.91
CA THR A 78 3.08 2.02 -10.08
C THR A 78 3.80 3.36 -9.95
N ASP A 79 5.11 3.33 -9.68
CA ASP A 79 5.90 4.49 -9.32
C ASP A 79 5.29 5.25 -8.13
N ASN A 80 4.78 6.48 -8.35
CA ASN A 80 4.08 7.31 -7.39
C ASN A 80 2.56 7.28 -7.52
N ARG A 81 2.00 6.35 -8.32
CA ARG A 81 0.57 6.21 -8.56
C ARG A 81 -0.02 5.03 -7.79
N LEU A 82 -0.94 5.28 -6.86
CA LEU A 82 -1.64 4.22 -6.15
C LEU A 82 -2.73 3.60 -7.04
N ILE A 83 -2.56 2.32 -7.35
CA ILE A 83 -3.49 1.55 -8.19
C ILE A 83 -4.57 0.93 -7.31
N THR A 84 -4.21 0.26 -6.22
CA THR A 84 -5.17 -0.41 -5.34
C THR A 84 -4.56 -0.66 -3.96
N LEU A 85 -5.39 -1.10 -3.01
CA LEU A 85 -4.99 -1.42 -1.65
C LEU A 85 -5.85 -2.53 -1.03
N TYR A 86 -5.25 -3.26 -0.08
CA TYR A 86 -5.87 -4.41 0.59
C TYR A 86 -5.61 -4.37 2.09
N GLN A 87 -6.63 -4.72 2.88
CA GLN A 87 -6.43 -5.08 4.28
C GLN A 87 -5.54 -6.33 4.35
N LEU A 88 -4.52 -6.29 5.19
CA LEU A 88 -3.69 -7.46 5.41
C LEU A 88 -4.50 -8.53 6.17
N PRO A 89 -4.46 -9.81 5.72
CA PRO A 89 -5.09 -10.93 6.41
C PRO A 89 -4.62 -11.07 7.86
N ASN A 90 -5.52 -11.50 8.74
CA ASN A 90 -5.27 -11.52 10.19
C ASN A 90 -4.07 -12.39 10.57
N GLU A 91 -3.88 -13.51 9.90
CA GLU A 91 -2.80 -14.47 10.07
C GLU A 91 -1.42 -13.92 9.66
N LEU A 92 -1.38 -12.85 8.87
CA LEU A 92 -0.14 -12.21 8.43
C LEU A 92 0.23 -10.98 9.28
N LYS A 93 -0.73 -10.40 10.01
CA LYS A 93 -0.49 -9.23 10.89
C LYS A 93 0.64 -9.46 11.91
N PRO A 94 0.77 -10.64 12.57
CA PRO A 94 1.87 -10.89 13.50
C PRO A 94 3.26 -10.89 12.86
N LEU A 95 3.35 -10.93 11.53
CA LEU A 95 4.62 -10.91 10.78
C LEU A 95 5.11 -9.48 10.50
N LEU A 96 4.29 -8.45 10.76
CA LEU A 96 4.66 -7.04 10.63
C LEU A 96 5.56 -6.55 11.78
N LYS A 97 6.26 -7.45 12.46
CA LYS A 97 6.92 -7.15 13.74
C LYS A 97 7.92 -6.00 13.64
N LYS A 98 7.81 -5.20 14.71
CA LYS A 98 8.40 -3.90 15.08
C LYS A 98 9.92 -3.84 14.97
#